data_AF-A0A235J4U2-F1
#
_entry.id   AF-A0A235J4U2-F1
#
_cell.length_a   1.000
_cell.length_b   1.000
_cell.length_c   1.000
_cell.angle_alpha   90.00
_cell.angle_beta   90.00
_cell.angle_gamma   90.00
#
_symmetry.space_group_name_H-M   'P 1'
#
loop_
_entity.id
_entity.type
_entity.pdbx_description
1 polymer ?
#
loop_
_entity_poly.entity_id
_entity_poly.type
_entity_poly.pdbx_seq_one_letter_code
_entity_poly.pdbx_strand_id
1 'polypeptide(L)'
;MKSLLKTYLEQEIWILVRDKWYFATIIGVWDDLLWFKHRTYNKDTEEDTLWEMVVKISEVTAIDKVRSVISRKPDVLISRLLETE
;
A
#
# COMPACT_ATOMS: atom_id res chain seq x y z
N MET A 1 -0.95 -15.86 4.63
CA MET A 1 -0.52 -14.50 4.23
C MET A 1 0.76 -14.50 3.39
N LYS A 2 1.87 -15.10 3.85
CA LYS A 2 3.16 -15.12 3.12
C LYS A 2 3.09 -15.58 1.65
N SER A 3 2.41 -16.69 1.36
CA SER A 3 2.24 -17.20 -0.01
C SER A 3 1.50 -16.21 -0.91
N LEU A 4 0.48 -15.54 -0.38
CA LEU A 4 -0.31 -14.52 -1.07
C LEU A 4 0.55 -13.29 -1.40
N LEU A 5 1.33 -12.77 -0.43
CA LEU A 5 2.21 -11.63 -0.65
C LEU A 5 3.27 -11.88 -1.74
N LYS A 6 3.78 -13.12 -1.84
CA LYS A 6 4.69 -13.51 -2.94
C LYS A 6 4.07 -13.39 -4.31
N THR A 7 2.74 -13.55 -4.44
CA THR A 7 2.05 -13.36 -5.74
C THR A 7 1.97 -11.89 -6.16
N TYR A 8 2.28 -10.96 -5.26
CA TYR A 8 2.27 -9.51 -5.49
C TYR A 8 3.66 -8.90 -5.62
N LEU A 9 4.71 -9.71 -5.77
CA LEU A 9 6.06 -9.19 -6.05
C LEU A 9 6.02 -8.26 -7.27
N GLU A 10 6.64 -7.10 -7.11
CA GLU A 10 6.73 -6.01 -8.10
C GLU A 10 5.40 -5.39 -8.53
N GLN A 11 4.30 -5.74 -7.84
CA GLN A 11 2.98 -5.16 -8.06
C GLN A 11 2.67 -4.07 -7.05
N GLU A 12 1.90 -3.08 -7.49
CA GLU A 12 1.32 -2.05 -6.64
C GLU A 12 0.00 -2.53 -6.05
N ILE A 13 -0.05 -2.60 -4.72
CA ILE A 13 -1.21 -3.03 -3.96
C ILE A 13 -1.40 -2.14 -2.73
N TRP A 14 -2.62 -2.11 -2.20
CA TRP A 14 -2.87 -1.54 -0.89
C TRP A 14 -2.63 -2.59 0.18
N ILE A 15 -1.82 -2.26 1.18
CA ILE A 15 -1.58 -3.11 2.35
C ILE A 15 -1.92 -2.37 3.64
N LEU A 16 -2.57 -3.06 4.56
CA LEU A 16 -2.87 -2.56 5.91
C LEU A 16 -1.84 -3.12 6.88
N VAL A 17 -1.02 -2.25 7.45
CA VAL A 17 0.03 -2.60 8.43
C VAL A 17 -0.19 -1.83 9.71
N ARG A 18 -0.34 -2.51 10.85
CA ARG A 18 -0.57 -1.89 12.18
C ARG A 18 -1.59 -0.74 12.13
N ASP A 19 -2.74 -0.99 11.49
CA ASP A 19 -3.86 -0.04 11.35
C ASP A 19 -3.64 1.15 10.39
N LYS A 20 -2.55 1.15 9.60
CA LYS A 20 -2.32 2.15 8.56
C LYS A 20 -2.26 1.54 7.17
N TRP A 21 -2.99 2.14 6.22
CA TRP A 21 -2.95 1.77 4.81
C TRP A 21 -1.76 2.39 4.09
N TYR A 22 -1.10 1.57 3.28
CA TYR A 22 0.01 1.97 2.42
C TYR A 22 -0.28 1.53 0.99
N PHE A 23 -0.14 2.47 0.06
CA PHE A 23 -0.06 2.13 -1.36
C PHE A 23 1.39 1.71 -1.65
N ALA A 24 1.58 0.41 -1.80
CA ALA A 24 2.87 -0.23 -1.66
C ALA A 24 3.23 -1.04 -2.91
N THR A 25 4.49 -0.95 -3.34
CA THR A 25 5.10 -1.87 -4.28
C THR A 25 5.86 -2.93 -3.50
N ILE A 26 5.46 -4.19 -3.57
CA ILE A 26 6.17 -5.26 -2.86
C ILE A 26 7.48 -5.59 -3.59
N ILE A 27 8.60 -5.55 -2.89
CA ILE A 27 9.94 -5.76 -3.48
C ILE A 27 10.51 -7.12 -3.06
N GLY A 28 10.18 -7.55 -1.84
CA GLY A 28 10.71 -8.78 -1.28
C GLY A 28 9.79 -9.35 -0.23
N VAL A 29 9.73 -10.69 -0.19
CA VAL A 29 9.08 -11.44 0.89
C VAL A 29 10.07 -12.51 1.33
N TRP A 30 10.67 -12.32 2.50
CA TRP A 30 11.68 -13.23 3.06
C TRP A 30 11.27 -13.69 4.44
N ASP A 31 11.32 -15.01 4.67
CA ASP A 31 10.90 -15.60 5.94
C ASP A 31 9.58 -15.01 6.45
N ASP A 32 9.61 -14.25 7.53
CA ASP A 32 8.43 -13.62 8.14
C ASP A 32 8.43 -12.09 7.96
N LEU A 33 9.21 -11.58 7.01
CA LEU A 33 9.35 -10.17 6.67
C LEU A 33 8.75 -9.85 5.30
N LEU A 34 8.09 -8.70 5.24
CA LEU A 34 7.60 -8.06 4.02
C LEU A 34 8.42 -6.80 3.78
N TRP A 35 9.05 -6.71 2.62
CA TRP A 35 9.74 -5.51 2.15
C TRP A 35 8.93 -4.86 1.04
N PHE A 36 8.59 -3.59 1.22
CA PHE A 36 7.85 -2.82 0.25
C PHE A 36 8.33 -1.38 0.15
N LYS A 37 8.08 -0.77 -1.01
CA LYS A 37 8.21 0.68 -1.25
C LYS A 37 6.85 1.33 -1.13
N HIS A 38 6.78 2.53 -0.59
CA HIS A 38 5.58 3.36 -0.69
C HIS A 38 5.96 4.81 -0.96
N ARG A 39 5.06 5.57 -1.57
CA ARG A 39 5.27 7.01 -1.80
C ARG A 39 4.43 7.83 -0.84
N THR A 40 4.96 8.98 -0.46
CA THR A 40 4.20 10.01 0.24
C THR A 40 4.37 11.32 -0.51
N TYR A 41 3.25 11.93 -0.89
CA TYR A 41 3.24 13.23 -1.52
C TYR A 41 2.95 14.31 -0.47
N ASN A 42 3.87 15.26 -0.31
CA ASN A 42 3.66 16.44 0.51
C ASN A 42 3.05 17.56 -0.33
N LYS A 43 1.81 17.94 -0.03
CA LYS A 43 1.09 18.99 -0.77
C LYS A 43 1.69 20.38 -0.55
N ASP A 44 2.31 20.63 0.60
CA ASP A 44 2.82 21.95 0.96
C ASP A 44 4.16 22.26 0.26
N THR A 45 4.95 21.22 -0.06
CA THR A 45 6.27 21.35 -0.70
C THR A 45 6.33 20.78 -2.11
N GLU A 46 5.22 20.19 -2.60
CA GLU A 46 5.13 19.41 -3.84
C GLU A 46 6.14 18.26 -3.96
N GLU A 47 6.69 17.80 -2.82
CA GLU A 47 7.72 16.77 -2.79
C GLU A 47 7.10 15.36 -2.85
N ASP A 48 7.59 14.52 -3.77
CA ASP A 48 7.28 13.09 -3.84
C ASP A 48 8.44 12.30 -3.19
N THR A 49 8.23 11.81 -1.98
CA THR A 49 9.25 11.03 -1.25
C THR A 49 8.96 9.54 -1.38
N LEU A 50 9.95 8.77 -1.85
CA LEU A 50 9.91 7.31 -1.90
C LEU A 50 10.51 6.72 -0.62
N TRP A 51 9.73 5.91 0.07
CA TRP A 51 10.12 5.23 1.29
C TRP A 51 10.27 3.73 1.06
N GLU A 52 11.22 3.12 1.77
CA GLU A 52 11.39 1.67 1.84
C GLU A 52 11.11 1.21 3.28
N MET A 53 10.21 0.24 3.44
CA MET A 53 9.83 -0.30 4.73
C MET A 53 9.96 -1.82 4.77
N VAL A 54 10.49 -2.34 5.87
CA VAL A 54 10.52 -3.76 6.19
C VAL A 54 9.70 -3.98 7.46
N VAL A 55 8.66 -4.81 7.35
CA VAL A 55 7.72 -5.09 8.45
C VAL A 55 7.55 -6.59 8.60
N LYS A 56 7.08 -7.06 9.77
CA LYS A 56 6.73 -8.47 9.91
C LYS A 56 5.43 -8.76 9.16
N ILE A 57 5.37 -9.90 8.49
CA ILE A 57 4.15 -10.35 7.79
C ILE A 57 2.96 -10.49 8.75
N SER A 58 3.23 -10.81 10.03
CA SER A 58 2.21 -10.85 11.09
C SER A 58 1.53 -9.50 11.36
N GLU A 59 2.14 -8.40 10.93
CA GLU A 59 1.63 -7.04 11.12
C GLU A 59 0.74 -6.61 9.95
N VAL A 60 0.76 -7.37 8.86
CA VAL A 60 -0.08 -7.17 7.68
C VAL A 60 -1.44 -7.79 7.97
N THR A 61 -2.43 -6.94 8.19
CA THR A 61 -3.78 -7.37 8.62
C THR A 61 -4.71 -7.55 7.43
N ALA A 62 -4.54 -6.76 6.37
CA ALA A 62 -5.35 -6.84 5.16
C ALA A 62 -4.55 -6.45 3.91
N ILE A 63 -5.04 -6.91 2.75
CA ILE A 63 -4.54 -6.53 1.43
C ILE A 63 -5.76 -6.18 0.59
N ASP A 64 -5.70 -5.03 -0.09
CA ASP A 64 -6.68 -4.66 -1.09
C ASP A 64 -6.04 -4.67 -2.50
N LYS A 65 -6.68 -5.41 -3.41
CA LYS A 65 -6.19 -5.67 -4.78
C LYS A 65 -6.59 -4.58 -5.76
N VAL A 66 -7.23 -3.50 -5.31
CA VAL A 66 -7.60 -2.40 -6.19
C VAL A 66 -6.33 -1.86 -6.86
N ARG A 67 -6.11 -2.28 -8.11
CA ARG A 67 -5.19 -1.65 -9.06
C ARG A 67 -5.61 -0.20 -9.08
N SER A 68 -4.77 0.67 -8.53
CA SER A 68 -5.01 2.11 -8.50
C SER A 68 -5.33 2.55 -9.93
N VAL A 69 -6.61 2.81 -10.19
CA VAL A 69 -7.01 3.60 -11.33
C VAL A 69 -6.52 4.98 -10.94
N ILE A 70 -5.32 5.36 -11.39
CA ILE A 70 -4.75 6.68 -11.18
C ILE A 70 -5.66 7.67 -11.94
N SER A 71 -6.79 8.01 -11.34
CA SER A 71 -7.47 9.27 -11.58
C SER A 71 -6.72 10.27 -10.73
N ARG A 72 -6.07 11.23 -11.37
CA ARG A 72 -5.36 12.36 -10.79
C ARG A 72 -6.32 13.25 -9.99
N LYS A 73 -6.81 12.78 -8.84
CA LYS A 73 -7.54 13.54 -7.82
C LYS A 73 -7.68 12.68 -6.55
N PRO A 74 -7.03 13.04 -5.43
CA PRO A 74 -7.22 12.37 -4.14
C PRO A 74 -8.68 12.44 -3.63
N ASP A 75 -9.52 13.31 -4.21
CA ASP A 75 -10.92 13.50 -3.83
C ASP A 75 -11.87 12.35 -4.25
N VAL A 76 -11.49 11.53 -5.23
CA VAL A 76 -12.40 10.50 -5.78
C VAL A 76 -12.42 9.21 -4.92
N LEU A 77 -11.33 8.89 -4.24
CA LEU A 77 -11.20 7.65 -3.47
C LEU A 77 -11.93 7.71 -2.12
N ILE A 78 -11.91 8.87 -1.45
CA ILE A 78 -12.68 9.09 -0.21
C ILE A 78 -14.19 9.12 -0.49
N SER A 79 -14.61 9.65 -1.66
CA SER A 79 -16.03 9.77 -2.01
C SER A 79 -16.75 8.41 -2.10
N ARG A 80 -16.08 7.36 -2.60
CA ARG A 80 -16.71 6.04 -2.74
C ARG A 80 -16.80 5.22 -1.46
N LEU A 81 -16.01 5.54 -0.43
CA LEU A 81 -16.09 4.87 0.87
C LEU A 81 -17.22 5.43 1.75
N LEU A 82 -17.74 6.62 1.43
CA LEU A 82 -18.83 7.27 2.15
C LEU A 82 -20.22 7.04 1.51
N GLU A 83 -20.30 6.42 0.33
CA GLU A 83 -21.57 6.13 -0.36
C GLU A 83 -22.16 4.74 -0.02
N THR A 84 -21.74 4.11 1.09
CA THR A 84 -22.38 2.89 1.59
C THR A 84 -23.15 3.19 2.89
N GLU A 85 -24.25 3.92 2.75
CA GLU A 85 -25.43 3.84 3.64
C GLU A 85 -26.65 3.39 2.82
#